data_AF-W4Q923-F1
#
_entry.id   AF-W4Q923-F1
#
_cell.length_a   1.000
_cell.length_b   1.000
_cell.length_c   1.000
_cell.angle_alpha   90.00
_cell.angle_beta   90.00
_cell.angle_gamma   90.00
#
_symmetry.space_group_name_H-M   'P 1'
#
loop_
_entity.id
_entity.type
_entity.pdbx_description
1 polymer ?
#
loop_
_entity_poly.entity_id
_entity_poly.type
_entity_poly.pdbx_seq_one_letter_code
_entity_poly.pdbx_strand_id
1 'polypeptide(L)'
;MTTLPTLWTNHAINPFVNWIVWIVFVIDFGYRLQLAEQKWLFIKKNPFLVIAIIPFDQFFQVARLVRVIYLFRMKTVAKYYIQPVIEQLSYFSKMVILIIIMGYLALQAFVLWKLEGAIISYEEALGFSIKQLLFFGQRLVEVEYAISLFLLVLTTIVGVFLHGLALQWLFHKIEGWYQRYRKKQVKQTENKDKSF
;
A
#
# COMPACT_ATOMS: atom_id res chain seq x y z
N MET A 1 24.86 -28.44 -6.91
CA MET A 1 25.19 -27.07 -7.35
C MET A 1 23.94 -26.23 -7.21
N THR A 2 23.88 -25.37 -6.20
CA THR A 2 22.76 -24.46 -5.93
C THR A 2 22.97 -23.18 -6.73
N THR A 3 22.22 -23.00 -7.82
CA THR A 3 22.28 -21.76 -8.60
C THR A 3 21.50 -20.65 -7.89
N LEU A 4 21.95 -19.40 -7.93
CA LEU A 4 21.26 -18.22 -7.35
C LEU A 4 19.73 -18.15 -7.55
N PRO A 5 19.13 -18.62 -8.67
CA PRO A 5 17.68 -18.69 -8.83
C PRO A 5 16.98 -19.67 -7.87
N THR A 6 17.66 -20.73 -7.42
CA THR A 6 17.11 -21.75 -6.51
C THR A 6 16.89 -21.25 -5.08
N LEU A 7 17.63 -20.22 -4.65
CA LEU A 7 17.42 -19.55 -3.35
C LEU A 7 16.15 -18.69 -3.34
N TRP A 8 15.73 -18.18 -4.50
CA TRP A 8 14.52 -17.36 -4.66
C TRP A 8 13.26 -18.18 -4.95
N THR A 9 13.39 -19.45 -5.35
CA THR A 9 12.24 -20.31 -5.69
C THR A 9 11.71 -21.09 -4.50
N ASN A 10 12.53 -21.39 -3.49
CA ASN A 10 12.11 -22.17 -2.31
C ASN A 10 11.27 -21.39 -1.27
N HIS A 11 11.17 -20.07 -1.41
CA HIS A 11 10.24 -19.21 -0.66
C HIS A 11 9.12 -18.65 -1.53
N ALA A 12 8.80 -19.32 -2.65
CA ALA A 12 7.57 -19.04 -3.36
C ALA A 12 6.40 -19.37 -2.41
N ILE A 13 5.68 -18.33 -1.99
CA ILE A 13 4.37 -18.41 -1.35
C ILE A 13 3.63 -19.59 -1.98
N ASN A 14 3.27 -20.57 -1.15
CA ASN A 14 2.77 -21.88 -1.55
C ASN A 14 1.82 -21.73 -2.75
N PRO A 15 2.03 -22.43 -3.88
CA PRO A 15 1.18 -22.34 -5.07
C PRO A 15 -0.33 -22.41 -4.76
N PHE A 16 -0.68 -23.11 -3.68
CA PHE A 16 -2.02 -23.18 -3.11
C PHE A 16 -2.60 -21.82 -2.68
N VAL A 17 -1.81 -20.97 -2.03
CA VAL A 17 -2.22 -19.62 -1.57
C VAL A 17 -2.47 -18.72 -2.77
N ASN A 18 -1.61 -18.76 -3.80
CA ASN A 18 -1.81 -17.99 -5.02
C ASN A 18 -3.10 -18.41 -5.74
N TRP A 19 -3.38 -19.71 -5.78
CA TRP A 19 -4.60 -20.26 -6.37
C TRP A 19 -5.87 -19.86 -5.60
N ILE A 20 -5.85 -19.90 -4.27
CA ILE A 20 -6.97 -19.43 -3.43
C ILE A 20 -7.24 -17.95 -3.66
N VAL A 21 -6.21 -17.12 -3.63
CA VAL A 21 -6.35 -15.67 -3.84
C VAL A 21 -6.91 -15.36 -5.23
N TRP A 22 -6.46 -16.09 -6.25
CA TRP A 22 -6.99 -15.96 -7.60
C TRP A 22 -8.48 -16.33 -7.68
N ILE A 23 -8.90 -17.44 -7.06
CA ILE A 23 -10.31 -17.85 -7.01
C ILE A 23 -11.18 -16.76 -6.40
N VAL A 24 -10.74 -16.16 -5.29
CA VAL A 24 -11.48 -15.07 -4.64
C VAL A 24 -11.69 -13.90 -5.59
N PHE A 25 -10.67 -13.50 -6.35
CA PHE A 25 -10.80 -12.42 -7.34
C PHE A 25 -11.68 -12.79 -8.53
N VAL A 26 -11.64 -14.04 -8.99
CA VAL A 26 -12.49 -14.53 -10.09
C VAL A 26 -13.96 -14.52 -9.66
N ILE A 27 -14.26 -14.98 -8.45
CA ILE A 27 -15.63 -14.99 -7.92
C ILE A 27 -16.16 -13.57 -7.72
N ASP A 28 -15.38 -12.67 -7.10
CA ASP A 28 -15.78 -11.27 -6.90
C ASP A 28 -16.03 -10.56 -8.25
N PHE A 29 -15.14 -10.75 -9.23
CA PHE A 29 -15.33 -10.18 -10.57
C PHE A 29 -16.55 -10.75 -11.27
N GLY A 30 -16.73 -12.08 -11.23
CA GLY A 30 -17.85 -12.76 -11.86
C GLY A 30 -19.20 -12.29 -11.29
N TYR A 31 -19.30 -12.19 -9.97
CA TYR A 31 -20.50 -11.70 -9.29
C TYR A 31 -20.84 -10.25 -9.71
N ARG A 32 -19.86 -9.35 -9.69
CA ARG A 32 -20.07 -7.94 -10.09
C ARG A 32 -20.38 -7.78 -11.58
N LEU A 33 -19.80 -8.62 -12.43
CA LEU A 33 -20.08 -8.62 -13.87
C LEU A 33 -21.50 -9.12 -14.17
N GLN A 34 -22.03 -10.06 -13.38
CA GLN A 34 -23.41 -10.53 -13.50
C GLN A 34 -24.43 -9.47 -13.05
N LEU A 35 -24.11 -8.70 -12.00
CA LEU A 35 -24.94 -7.60 -11.50
C LEU A 35 -24.93 -6.35 -12.40
N ALA A 36 -23.94 -6.22 -13.28
CA ALA A 36 -23.82 -5.05 -14.14
C ALA A 36 -24.80 -5.11 -15.33
N GLU A 37 -25.71 -4.14 -15.41
CA GLU A 37 -26.67 -4.00 -16.52
C GLU A 37 -25.99 -3.96 -17.90
N GLN A 38 -24.81 -3.35 -17.99
CA GLN A 38 -24.01 -3.27 -19.22
C GLN A 38 -22.61 -3.83 -19.02
N LYS A 39 -22.46 -5.13 -19.28
CA LYS A 39 -21.19 -5.89 -19.11
C LYS A 39 -19.99 -5.23 -19.80
N TRP A 40 -20.14 -4.80 -21.05
CA TRP A 40 -19.08 -4.14 -21.80
C TRP A 40 -18.65 -2.78 -21.22
N LEU A 41 -19.62 -1.99 -20.75
CA LEU A 41 -19.32 -0.72 -20.09
C LEU A 41 -18.65 -0.95 -18.74
N PHE A 42 -19.07 -1.99 -18.00
CA PHE A 42 -18.46 -2.39 -16.74
C PHE A 42 -16.99 -2.81 -16.94
N ILE A 43 -16.68 -3.61 -17.95
CA ILE A 43 -15.30 -4.01 -18.29
C ILE A 43 -14.43 -2.78 -18.58
N LYS A 44 -14.94 -1.84 -19.40
CA LYS A 44 -14.21 -0.60 -19.74
C LYS A 44 -14.02 0.34 -18.54
N LYS A 45 -14.99 0.41 -17.63
CA LYS A 45 -14.90 1.22 -16.41
C LYS A 45 -14.02 0.58 -15.33
N ASN A 46 -13.85 -0.74 -15.36
CA ASN A 46 -13.15 -1.50 -14.33
C ASN A 46 -11.97 -2.33 -14.89
N PRO A 47 -11.02 -1.71 -15.63
CA PRO A 47 -9.93 -2.43 -16.28
C PRO A 47 -9.04 -3.18 -15.28
N PHE A 48 -8.88 -2.65 -14.06
CA PHE A 48 -8.09 -3.30 -13.03
C PHE A 48 -8.71 -4.58 -12.49
N LEU A 49 -10.04 -4.64 -12.40
CA LEU A 49 -10.81 -5.82 -11.99
C LEU A 49 -10.61 -6.94 -13.02
N VAL A 50 -10.65 -6.57 -14.31
CA VAL A 50 -10.37 -7.47 -15.43
C VAL A 50 -8.92 -7.98 -15.41
N ILE A 51 -7.94 -7.11 -15.15
CA ILE A 51 -6.51 -7.51 -15.12
C ILE A 51 -6.25 -8.54 -14.01
N ALA A 52 -7.01 -8.54 -12.92
CA ALA A 52 -6.72 -9.43 -11.79
C ALA A 52 -7.23 -10.86 -11.92
N ILE A 53 -8.21 -11.08 -12.79
CA ILE A 53 -8.67 -12.44 -13.07
C ILE A 53 -7.78 -13.15 -14.11
N ILE A 54 -6.93 -12.40 -14.83
CA ILE A 54 -6.04 -12.97 -15.83
C ILE A 54 -4.80 -13.54 -15.13
N PRO A 55 -4.55 -14.86 -15.21
CA PRO A 55 -3.42 -15.52 -14.55
C PRO A 55 -2.12 -15.28 -15.32
N PHE A 56 -1.67 -14.02 -15.38
CA PHE A 56 -0.45 -13.65 -16.10
C PHE A 56 0.80 -14.30 -15.50
N ASP A 57 0.79 -14.57 -14.18
CA ASP A 57 1.91 -15.11 -13.41
C ASP A 57 2.28 -16.54 -13.74
N GLN A 58 1.36 -17.31 -14.32
CA GLN A 58 1.59 -18.68 -14.75
C GLN A 58 2.21 -18.79 -16.15
N PHE A 59 2.10 -17.76 -16.99
CA PHE A 59 2.52 -17.84 -18.40
C PHE A 59 3.73 -16.96 -18.78
N PHE A 60 3.99 -15.86 -18.05
CA PHE A 60 5.08 -14.95 -18.43
C PHE A 60 5.87 -14.43 -17.22
N GLN A 61 7.20 -14.51 -17.28
CA GLN A 61 8.11 -13.90 -16.26
C GLN A 61 7.88 -12.38 -16.09
N VAL A 62 7.27 -11.73 -17.10
CA VAL A 62 6.84 -10.32 -17.11
C VAL A 62 5.66 -10.04 -16.16
N ALA A 63 4.96 -11.07 -15.68
CA ALA A 63 3.85 -10.92 -14.74
C ALA A 63 4.25 -10.35 -13.37
N ARG A 64 5.54 -10.41 -13.02
CA ARG A 64 6.09 -9.66 -11.86
C ARG A 64 5.88 -8.15 -12.02
N LEU A 65 5.87 -7.64 -13.25
CA LEU A 65 5.59 -6.25 -13.60
C LEU A 65 4.07 -5.95 -13.54
N VAL A 66 3.22 -6.94 -13.80
CA VAL A 66 1.76 -6.81 -13.66
C VAL A 66 1.33 -6.69 -12.19
N ARG A 67 2.09 -7.23 -11.23
CA ARG A 67 1.90 -6.96 -9.78
C ARG A 67 2.04 -5.47 -9.44
N VAL A 68 2.84 -4.71 -10.20
CA VAL A 68 2.93 -3.24 -10.07
C VAL A 68 1.65 -2.57 -10.58
N ILE A 69 0.95 -3.17 -11.55
CA ILE A 69 -0.35 -2.67 -12.05
C ILE A 69 -1.44 -2.78 -10.96
N TYR A 70 -1.35 -3.77 -10.06
CA TYR A 70 -2.23 -3.85 -8.89
C TYR A 70 -2.05 -2.67 -7.92
N LEU A 71 -0.87 -2.02 -7.86
CA LEU A 71 -0.67 -0.81 -7.05
C LEU A 71 -1.53 0.37 -7.57
N PHE A 72 -1.87 0.40 -8.85
CA PHE A 72 -2.75 1.44 -9.40
C PHE A 72 -4.21 1.31 -8.95
N ARG A 73 -4.64 0.14 -8.44
CA ARG A 73 -5.96 -0.03 -7.78
C ARG A 73 -6.10 0.83 -6.52
N MET A 74 -4.99 1.15 -5.85
CA MET A 74 -4.96 1.98 -4.65
C MET A 74 -5.59 3.36 -4.92
N LYS A 75 -5.49 3.87 -6.17
CA LYS A 75 -6.01 5.19 -6.55
C LYS A 75 -7.53 5.29 -6.41
N THR A 76 -8.26 4.21 -6.74
CA THR A 76 -9.73 4.18 -6.66
C THR A 76 -10.21 4.01 -5.21
N VAL A 77 -9.53 3.15 -4.44
CA VAL A 77 -9.84 2.94 -3.01
C VAL A 77 -9.53 4.20 -2.20
N ALA A 78 -8.39 4.83 -2.45
CA ALA A 78 -7.99 6.08 -1.80
C ALA A 78 -8.99 7.21 -2.08
N LYS A 79 -9.50 7.31 -3.30
CA LYS A 79 -10.46 8.35 -3.66
C LYS A 79 -11.82 8.17 -2.99
N TYR A 80 -12.37 6.96 -2.96
CA TYR A 80 -13.74 6.76 -2.47
C TYR A 80 -13.86 6.47 -0.97
N TYR A 81 -12.85 5.84 -0.36
CA TYR A 81 -12.92 5.42 1.04
C TYR A 81 -12.05 6.26 1.97
N ILE A 82 -10.91 6.76 1.49
CA ILE A 82 -9.97 7.52 2.33
C ILE A 82 -10.25 9.03 2.27
N GLN A 83 -10.63 9.54 1.09
CA GLN A 83 -10.90 10.96 0.88
C GLN A 83 -11.95 11.58 1.83
N PRO A 84 -13.14 10.98 2.07
CA PRO A 84 -14.11 11.55 3.01
C PRO A 84 -13.62 11.51 4.47
N VAL A 85 -12.77 10.54 4.84
CA VAL A 85 -12.14 10.49 6.16
C VAL A 85 -11.14 11.63 6.30
N ILE A 86 -10.28 11.87 5.30
CA ILE A 86 -9.28 12.95 5.31
C ILE A 86 -9.93 14.33 5.35
N GLU A 87 -11.05 14.53 4.64
CA GLU A 87 -11.75 15.82 4.56
C GLU A 87 -12.47 16.19 5.88
N GLN A 88 -12.79 15.21 6.73
CA GLN A 88 -13.35 15.44 8.07
C GLN A 88 -12.29 15.60 9.18
N LEU A 89 -11.00 15.37 8.88
CA LEU A 89 -9.92 15.65 9.83
C LEU A 89 -9.61 17.15 9.89
N SER A 90 -10.22 17.83 10.86
CA SER A 90 -9.77 19.14 11.35
C SER A 90 -8.27 19.09 11.70
N TYR A 91 -7.56 20.22 11.60
CA TYR A 91 -6.11 20.33 11.89
C TYR A 91 -5.75 19.77 13.28
N PHE A 92 -6.68 19.87 14.23
CA PHE A 92 -6.58 19.30 15.57
C PHE A 92 -6.48 17.76 15.57
N SER A 93 -7.21 17.08 14.68
CA SER A 93 -7.22 15.63 14.55
C SER A 93 -5.89 15.06 14.05
N LYS A 94 -5.17 15.79 13.19
CA LYS A 94 -3.86 15.36 12.66
C LYS A 94 -2.77 15.35 13.74
N MET A 95 -2.74 16.35 14.62
CA MET A 95 -1.81 16.39 15.75
C MET A 95 -2.14 15.30 16.77
N VAL A 96 -3.42 15.07 17.06
CA VAL A 96 -3.84 14.00 17.98
C VAL A 96 -3.42 12.62 17.47
N ILE A 97 -3.60 12.33 16.18
CA ILE A 97 -3.15 11.05 15.59
C ILE A 97 -1.64 10.89 15.70
N LEU A 98 -0.86 11.95 15.45
CA LEU A 98 0.59 11.90 15.59
C LEU A 98 1.00 11.59 17.04
N ILE A 99 0.37 12.23 18.02
CA ILE A 99 0.63 11.98 19.45
C ILE A 99 0.28 10.54 19.82
N ILE A 100 -0.84 10.01 19.34
CA ILE A 100 -1.25 8.62 19.59
C ILE A 100 -0.22 7.65 19.01
N ILE A 101 0.25 7.88 17.78
CA ILE A 101 1.29 7.03 17.16
C ILE A 101 2.58 7.10 17.96
N MET A 102 3.04 8.29 18.34
CA MET A 102 4.27 8.43 19.15
C MET A 102 4.13 7.77 20.52
N GLY A 103 2.99 7.92 21.19
CA GLY A 103 2.70 7.26 22.47
C GLY A 103 2.66 5.74 22.34
N TYR A 104 2.05 5.22 21.27
CA TYR A 104 2.04 3.79 20.95
C TYR A 104 3.45 3.25 20.70
N LEU A 105 4.29 3.94 19.92
CA LEU A 105 5.67 3.52 19.67
C LEU A 105 6.52 3.54 20.95
N ALA A 106 6.32 4.52 21.83
CA ALA A 106 7.00 4.58 23.12
C ALA A 106 6.60 3.40 24.02
N LEU A 107 5.31 3.07 24.07
CA LEU A 107 4.80 1.91 24.82
C LEU A 107 5.37 0.60 24.25
N GLN A 108 5.38 0.44 22.93
CA GLN A 108 5.96 -0.73 22.28
C GLN A 108 7.46 -0.86 22.56
N ALA A 109 8.22 0.25 22.48
CA ALA A 109 9.64 0.26 22.81
C ALA A 109 9.89 -0.11 24.27
N PHE A 110 9.02 0.31 25.19
CA PHE A 110 9.11 -0.09 26.59
C PHE A 110 8.88 -1.60 26.78
N VAL A 111 7.86 -2.16 26.11
CA VAL A 111 7.59 -3.62 26.15
C VAL A 111 8.76 -4.41 25.58
N LEU A 112 9.28 -3.99 24.43
CA LEU A 112 10.42 -4.61 23.77
C LEU A 112 11.67 -4.59 24.65
N TRP A 113 11.99 -3.45 25.28
CA TRP A 113 13.13 -3.34 26.19
C TRP A 113 12.97 -4.18 27.47
N LYS A 114 11.75 -4.37 27.97
CA LYS A 114 11.50 -5.11 29.21
C LYS A 114 11.40 -6.62 29.03
N LEU A 115 10.89 -7.07 27.88
CA LEU A 115 10.65 -8.50 27.65
C LEU A 115 11.73 -9.14 26.79
N GLU A 116 12.21 -8.46 25.75
CA GLU A 116 13.15 -9.08 24.81
C GLU A 116 14.60 -8.88 25.28
N GLY A 117 15.26 -9.99 25.63
CA GLY A 117 16.67 -9.98 26.04
C GLY A 117 17.65 -9.54 24.95
N ALA A 118 17.22 -9.57 23.67
CA ALA A 118 18.02 -9.12 22.54
C ALA A 118 18.18 -7.58 22.47
N ILE A 119 17.36 -6.82 23.21
CA ILE A 119 17.33 -5.36 23.15
C ILE A 119 17.97 -4.79 24.41
N ILE A 120 19.14 -4.15 24.25
CA ILE A 120 20.00 -3.76 25.38
C ILE A 120 19.50 -2.43 26.00
N SER A 121 18.96 -1.53 25.17
CA SER A 121 18.57 -0.18 25.60
C SER A 121 17.19 0.25 25.08
N TYR A 122 16.55 1.18 25.81
CA TYR A 122 15.29 1.77 25.39
C TYR A 122 15.40 2.59 24.10
N GLU A 123 16.53 3.29 23.90
CA GLU A 123 16.78 4.05 22.66
C GLU A 123 16.85 3.14 21.45
N GLU A 124 17.50 1.98 21.60
CA GLU A 124 17.55 0.94 20.59
C GLU A 124 16.15 0.38 20.30
N ALA A 125 15.34 0.11 21.34
CA ALA A 125 13.96 -0.35 21.20
C ALA A 125 13.07 0.65 20.45
N LEU A 126 13.21 1.94 20.76
CA LEU A 126 12.53 3.03 20.04
C LEU A 126 12.97 3.10 18.59
N GLY A 127 14.28 3.02 18.34
CA GLY A 127 14.84 2.96 17.00
C GLY A 127 14.28 1.81 16.19
N PHE A 128 14.14 0.62 16.80
CA PHE A 128 13.51 -0.53 16.16
C PHE A 128 12.03 -0.29 15.87
N SER A 129 11.28 0.25 16.81
CA SER A 129 9.84 0.52 16.64
C SER A 129 9.58 1.52 15.51
N ILE A 130 10.41 2.58 15.42
CA ILE A 130 10.35 3.56 14.33
C ILE A 130 10.74 2.92 12.99
N LYS A 131 11.83 2.16 12.93
CA LYS A 131 12.25 1.47 11.71
C LYS A 131 11.20 0.46 11.23
N GLN A 132 10.56 -0.28 12.14
CA GLN A 132 9.50 -1.22 11.80
C GLN A 132 8.25 -0.52 11.23
N LEU A 133 7.91 0.66 11.76
CA LEU A 133 6.81 1.48 11.25
C LEU A 133 7.09 1.99 9.82
N LEU A 134 8.33 2.43 9.57
CA LEU A 134 8.78 2.99 8.30
C LEU A 134 9.15 1.93 7.26
N PHE A 135 9.61 0.76 7.68
CA PHE A 135 10.10 -0.30 6.80
C PHE A 135 9.45 -1.61 7.20
N PHE A 136 8.30 -1.91 6.58
CA PHE A 136 7.58 -3.15 6.82
C PHE A 136 8.28 -4.35 6.17
N GLY A 137 8.10 -5.54 6.77
CA GLY A 137 8.57 -6.81 6.21
C GLY A 137 10.04 -7.16 6.47
N GLN A 138 10.78 -6.30 7.17
CA GLN A 138 12.11 -6.63 7.68
C GLN A 138 11.99 -7.29 9.06
N ARG A 139 12.69 -8.40 9.28
CA ARG A 139 12.88 -8.98 10.62
C ARG A 139 14.14 -8.33 11.21
N LEU A 140 13.95 -7.18 11.86
CA LEU A 140 15.06 -6.41 12.42
C LEU A 140 15.56 -6.99 13.74
N VAL A 141 14.70 -7.67 14.49
CA VAL A 141 14.98 -8.30 15.79
C VAL A 141 14.25 -9.64 15.85
N GLU A 142 14.92 -10.65 16.41
CA GLU A 142 14.29 -11.91 16.79
C GLU A 142 13.61 -11.74 18.13
N VAL A 143 12.33 -12.10 18.17
CA VAL A 143 11.42 -11.80 19.28
C VAL A 143 10.84 -13.11 19.78
N GLU A 144 10.97 -13.35 21.09
CA GLU A 144 10.56 -14.62 21.70
C GLU A 144 9.13 -14.54 22.26
N TYR A 145 8.69 -13.36 22.73
CA TYR A 145 7.41 -13.21 23.39
C TYR A 145 6.27 -12.88 22.40
N ALA A 146 5.14 -13.57 22.57
CA ALA A 146 3.95 -13.39 21.72
C ALA A 146 3.39 -11.96 21.76
N ILE A 147 3.51 -11.27 22.91
CA ILE A 147 3.04 -9.87 23.07
C ILE A 147 3.86 -8.93 22.19
N SER A 148 5.18 -9.07 22.21
CA SER A 148 6.09 -8.29 21.37
C SER A 148 5.85 -8.56 19.89
N LEU A 149 5.64 -9.82 19.51
CA LEU A 149 5.29 -10.20 18.14
C LEU A 149 3.96 -9.57 17.70
N PHE A 150 2.93 -9.61 18.55
CA PHE A 150 1.64 -8.99 18.29
C PHE A 150 1.76 -7.48 18.09
N LEU A 151 2.50 -6.79 18.97
CA LEU A 151 2.75 -5.36 18.84
C LEU A 151 3.46 -5.04 17.53
N LEU A 152 4.51 -5.78 17.17
CA LEU A 152 5.24 -5.60 15.92
C LEU A 152 4.35 -5.80 14.69
N VAL A 153 3.49 -6.82 14.69
CA VAL A 153 2.52 -7.03 13.60
C VAL A 153 1.57 -5.84 13.51
N LEU A 154 1.07 -5.35 14.64
CA LEU A 154 0.22 -4.15 14.68
C LEU A 154 0.95 -2.92 14.13
N THR A 155 2.23 -2.72 14.49
CA THR A 155 3.07 -1.64 13.93
C THR A 155 3.16 -1.74 12.41
N THR A 156 3.34 -2.95 11.86
CA THR A 156 3.45 -3.12 10.40
C THR A 156 2.16 -2.79 9.68
N ILE A 157 1.01 -3.14 10.25
CA ILE A 157 -0.30 -2.78 9.70
C ILE A 157 -0.46 -1.25 9.69
N VAL A 158 -0.16 -0.58 10.80
CA VAL A 158 -0.18 0.88 10.90
C VAL A 158 0.79 1.52 9.90
N GLY A 159 2.01 0.96 9.77
CA GLY A 159 3.02 1.40 8.82
C GLY A 159 2.51 1.34 7.38
N VAL A 160 1.90 0.23 6.95
CA VAL A 160 1.33 0.10 5.60
C VAL A 160 0.26 1.16 5.32
N PHE A 161 -0.60 1.47 6.30
CA PHE A 161 -1.56 2.55 6.17
C PHE A 161 -0.88 3.92 5.99
N LEU A 162 0.15 4.23 6.78
CA LEU A 162 0.92 5.47 6.65
C LEU A 162 1.58 5.60 5.27
N HIS A 163 2.16 4.53 4.73
CA HIS A 163 2.72 4.53 3.37
C HIS A 163 1.66 4.80 2.31
N GLY A 164 0.47 4.19 2.45
CA GLY A 164 -0.65 4.45 1.55
C GLY A 164 -1.07 5.93 1.53
N LEU A 165 -1.14 6.56 2.71
CA LEU A 165 -1.43 7.98 2.85
C LEU A 165 -0.32 8.87 2.26
N ALA A 166 0.94 8.52 2.49
CA ALA A 166 2.09 9.23 1.94
C ALA A 166 2.11 9.18 0.40
N LEU A 167 1.86 8.00 -0.18
CA LEU A 167 1.73 7.83 -1.62
C LEU A 167 0.54 8.60 -2.19
N GLN A 168 -0.61 8.59 -1.51
CA GLN A 168 -1.77 9.39 -1.91
C GLN A 168 -1.45 10.88 -1.94
N TRP A 169 -0.80 11.40 -0.89
CA TRP A 169 -0.36 12.80 -0.82
C TRP A 169 0.60 13.14 -1.97
N LEU A 170 1.56 12.25 -2.27
CA LEU A 170 2.50 12.41 -3.36
C LEU A 170 1.79 12.49 -4.72
N PHE A 171 0.87 11.57 -5.00
CA PHE A 171 0.10 11.58 -6.25
C PHE A 171 -0.77 12.83 -6.38
N HIS A 172 -1.40 13.27 -5.30
CA HIS A 172 -2.18 14.51 -5.30
C HIS A 172 -1.30 15.72 -5.63
N LYS A 173 -0.08 15.78 -5.08
CA LYS A 173 0.88 16.85 -5.37
C LYS A 173 1.32 16.84 -6.84
N ILE A 174 1.64 15.66 -7.38
CA ILE A 174 2.03 15.48 -8.79
C ILE A 174 0.87 15.89 -9.71
N GLU A 175 -0.35 15.46 -9.42
CA GLU A 175 -1.54 15.81 -10.21
C GLU A 175 -1.80 17.33 -10.19
N GLY A 176 -1.67 17.95 -9.02
CA GLY A 176 -1.77 19.40 -8.88
C GLY A 176 -0.70 20.16 -9.68
N TRP A 177 0.52 19.63 -9.78
CA TRP A 177 1.58 20.21 -10.60
C TRP A 177 1.31 20.02 -12.10
N TYR A 178 0.91 18.81 -12.52
CA TYR A 178 0.56 18.50 -13.91
C TYR A 178 -0.59 19.36 -14.42
N GLN A 179 -1.66 19.54 -13.63
CA GLN A 179 -2.79 20.38 -14.01
C GLN A 179 -2.40 21.86 -14.18
N ARG A 180 -1.50 22.39 -13.34
CA ARG A 180 -0.98 23.76 -13.49
C ARG A 180 -0.17 23.92 -14.78
N TYR A 181 0.64 22.91 -15.13
CA TYR A 181 1.44 22.93 -16.35
C TYR A 181 0.55 22.87 -17.61
N ARG A 182 -0.46 21.97 -17.63
CA ARG A 182 -1.43 21.88 -18.73
C ARG A 182 -2.26 23.15 -18.89
N LYS A 183 -2.74 23.76 -17.79
CA LYS A 183 -3.47 25.04 -17.85
C LYS A 183 -2.62 26.18 -18.42
N LYS A 184 -1.31 26.22 -18.13
CA LYS A 184 -0.39 27.21 -18.71
C LYS A 184 -0.23 27.04 -20.22
N GLN A 185 -0.13 25.80 -20.72
CA GLN A 185 -0.01 25.55 -22.16
C GLN A 185 -1.29 25.92 -22.91
N VAL A 186 -2.47 25.53 -22.43
CA VAL A 186 -3.75 25.89 -23.08
C VAL A 186 -3.94 27.40 -23.17
N LYS A 187 -3.58 28.15 -22.10
CA LYS A 187 -3.64 29.62 -22.09
C LYS A 187 -2.66 30.27 -23.07
N GLN A 188 -1.50 29.67 -23.33
CA GLN A 188 -0.53 30.18 -24.31
C GLN A 188 -1.00 29.96 -25.74
N THR A 189 -1.69 28.85 -26.02
CA THR A 189 -2.27 28.59 -27.35
C THR A 189 -3.43 29.54 -27.65
N GLU A 190 -4.33 29.79 -26.69
CA GLU A 190 -5.44 30.74 -26.84
C GLU A 190 -4.98 32.20 -27.04
N ASN A 191 -3.86 32.61 -26.43
CA ASN A 191 -3.32 33.96 -26.63
C ASN A 191 -2.64 34.14 -27.99
N LYS A 192 -2.18 33.05 -28.62
CA LYS A 192 -1.58 33.10 -29.96
C LYS A 192 -2.65 33.30 -31.04
N ASP A 193 -3.80 32.64 -30.90
CA ASP A 193 -4.93 32.77 -31.85
C ASP A 193 -5.61 34.14 -31.82
N LYS A 194 -5.49 34.90 -30.72
CA LYS A 194 -6.07 36.26 -30.61
C LYS A 194 -5.16 37.38 -31.12
N SER A 195 -3.98 37.05 -31.64
CA SER A 195 -2.96 38.02 -32.11
C SER A 195 -2.85 38.13 -33.64
N PHE A 196 -3.74 37.44 -34.37
CA PHE A 196 -3.95 37.57 -35.81
C PHE A 196 -5.32 38.20 -36.07
#